data_AF-A0A7Y2ICP1-F1
#
_entry.id   AF-A0A7Y2ICP1-F1
#
_cell.length_a   1.000
_cell.length_b   1.000
_cell.length_c   1.000
_cell.angle_alpha   90.00
_cell.angle_beta   90.00
_cell.angle_gamma   90.00
#
_symmetry.space_group_name_H-M   'P 1'
#
loop_
_entity.id
_entity.type
_entity.pdbx_description
1 polymer ?
#
loop_
_entity_poly.entity_id
_entity_poly.type
_entity_poly.pdbx_seq_one_letter_code
_entity_poly.pdbx_strand_id
1 'polypeptide(L)'
;MARQAQSFEGISVWTLEQTSIEPVEAEPLPEVPPIGSPAEAHRALFESVGADVVDDFGRLVAEVRGLEIARSDAITGQLEIGVGTADRELHGYVHSGTDPSEFLAKAADFARSIRSSGAPGHPLNRQGRQRWLRSAAFHDPSLLNAGILEMLPPLDSRVLQLGPEPAAAIDRSTNTLYVFVAGVDPEAVPVASDYQLRHTPAATVIVTTELDRFPATEEIAASVGIRTRALPSPW
;
A
#
# COMPACT_ATOMS: atom_id res chain seq x y z
N MET A 1 -18.88 -0.40 -0.70
CA MET A 1 -19.83 0.48 0.02
C MET A 1 -20.73 -0.27 1.02
N ALA A 2 -21.64 -1.17 0.60
CA ALA A 2 -22.55 -1.85 1.55
C ALA A 2 -21.82 -2.64 2.65
N ARG A 3 -20.75 -3.36 2.30
CA ARG A 3 -19.84 -4.00 3.27
C ARG A 3 -19.25 -3.01 4.27
N GLN A 4 -18.63 -1.93 3.80
CA GLN A 4 -18.00 -0.92 4.65
C GLN A 4 -19.01 -0.24 5.59
N ALA A 5 -20.24 -0.01 5.12
CA ALA A 5 -21.31 0.55 5.94
C ALA A 5 -21.65 -0.29 7.18
N GLN A 6 -21.42 -1.62 7.14
CA GLN A 6 -21.64 -2.50 8.30
C GLN A 6 -20.74 -2.17 9.50
N SER A 7 -19.64 -1.45 9.27
CA SER A 7 -18.75 -1.01 10.34
C SER A 7 -19.27 0.22 11.09
N PHE A 8 -20.27 0.92 10.53
CA PHE A 8 -20.86 2.12 11.10
C PHE A 8 -22.23 1.81 11.69
N GLU A 9 -22.47 2.34 12.90
CA GLU A 9 -23.79 2.24 13.51
C GLU A 9 -24.79 3.14 12.79
N GLY A 10 -25.97 2.59 12.45
CA GLY A 10 -27.08 3.34 11.86
C GLY A 10 -26.94 3.72 10.39
N ILE A 11 -25.90 3.25 9.69
CA ILE A 11 -25.74 3.46 8.24
C ILE A 11 -26.28 2.24 7.47
N SER A 12 -27.11 2.49 6.46
CA SER A 12 -27.60 1.47 5.53
C SER A 12 -27.43 1.94 4.08
N VAL A 13 -27.16 1.01 3.17
CA VAL A 13 -26.94 1.29 1.75
C VAL A 13 -28.07 0.68 0.94
N TRP A 14 -28.65 1.48 0.05
CA TRP A 14 -29.79 1.13 -0.78
C TRP A 14 -29.49 1.48 -2.23
N THR A 15 -30.02 0.70 -3.17
CA THR A 15 -29.99 1.00 -4.60
C THR A 15 -31.35 1.54 -5.03
N LEU A 16 -31.36 2.49 -5.97
CA LEU A 16 -32.57 3.02 -6.59
C LEU A 16 -32.65 2.48 -8.02
N GLU A 17 -33.57 1.56 -8.26
CA GLU A 17 -33.85 1.02 -9.59
C GLU A 17 -35.12 1.66 -10.14
N GLN A 18 -34.96 2.69 -10.96
CA GLN A 18 -36.06 3.53 -11.48
C GLN A 18 -36.88 4.20 -10.36
N THR A 19 -37.86 3.47 -9.80
CA THR A 19 -38.77 3.91 -8.75
C THR A 19 -38.83 2.95 -7.55
N SER A 20 -38.13 1.82 -7.58
CA SER A 20 -37.99 0.91 -6.45
C SER A 20 -36.67 1.16 -5.70
N ILE A 21 -36.73 0.99 -4.38
CA ILE A 21 -35.56 1.08 -3.50
C ILE A 21 -35.37 -0.29 -2.84
N GLU A 22 -34.18 -0.86 -2.98
CA GLU A 22 -33.85 -2.18 -2.44
C GLU A 22 -32.56 -2.12 -1.60
N PRO A 23 -32.47 -2.87 -0.48
CA PRO A 23 -31.24 -2.93 0.30
C PRO A 23 -30.12 -3.54 -0.54
N VAL A 24 -28.92 -2.95 -0.49
CA VAL A 24 -27.75 -3.50 -1.18
C VAL A 24 -27.11 -4.58 -0.31
N GLU A 25 -26.91 -5.77 -0.87
CA GLU A 25 -26.17 -6.84 -0.21
C GLU A 25 -24.68 -6.47 -0.09
N ALA A 26 -24.08 -6.79 1.05
CA ALA A 26 -22.67 -6.54 1.29
C ALA A 26 -21.81 -7.52 0.49
N GLU A 27 -21.17 -7.02 -0.55
CA GLU A 27 -20.19 -7.80 -1.33
C GLU A 27 -19.00 -8.23 -0.44
N PRO A 28 -18.59 -9.51 -0.47
CA PRO A 28 -17.42 -9.97 0.29
C PRO A 28 -16.13 -9.31 -0.20
N LEU A 29 -15.09 -9.34 0.62
CA LEU A 29 -13.76 -8.95 0.19
C LEU A 29 -13.20 -10.00 -0.78
N PRO A 30 -12.54 -9.58 -1.88
CA PRO A 30 -11.92 -10.54 -2.79
C PRO A 30 -10.74 -11.23 -2.09
N GLU A 31 -10.52 -12.51 -2.39
CA GLU A 31 -9.37 -13.24 -1.88
C GLU A 31 -8.08 -12.74 -2.52
N VAL A 32 -7.00 -12.64 -1.73
CA VAL A 32 -5.67 -12.33 -2.27
C VAL A 32 -5.17 -13.54 -3.04
N PRO A 33 -4.86 -13.42 -4.34
CA PRO A 33 -4.23 -14.51 -5.07
C PRO A 33 -2.85 -14.82 -4.49
N PRO A 34 -2.42 -16.09 -4.41
CA PRO A 34 -1.08 -16.41 -3.97
C PRO A 34 -0.03 -15.90 -4.97
N ILE A 35 1.14 -15.53 -4.48
CA ILE A 35 2.30 -15.25 -5.33
C ILE A 35 2.77 -16.57 -5.95
N GLY A 36 2.82 -16.62 -7.29
CA GLY A 36 3.29 -17.80 -8.02
C GLY A 36 4.80 -18.01 -7.88
N SER A 37 5.24 -19.27 -7.90
CA SER A 37 6.67 -19.63 -7.80
C SER A 37 7.59 -18.93 -8.82
N PRO A 38 7.17 -18.68 -10.09
CA PRO A 38 7.98 -17.91 -11.03
C PRO A 38 8.26 -16.48 -10.56
N ALA A 39 7.28 -15.82 -9.93
CA ALA A 39 7.47 -14.48 -9.37
C ALA A 39 8.37 -14.52 -8.13
N GLU A 40 8.14 -15.50 -7.26
CA GLU A 40 8.91 -15.67 -6.02
C GLU A 40 10.41 -15.87 -6.26
N ALA A 41 10.80 -16.41 -7.42
CA ALA A 41 12.20 -16.54 -7.82
C ALA A 41 12.95 -15.18 -7.93
N HIS A 42 12.23 -14.05 -8.08
CA HIS A 42 12.81 -12.72 -8.12
C HIS A 42 13.01 -12.07 -6.75
N ARG A 43 12.51 -12.66 -5.64
CA ARG A 43 12.63 -12.07 -4.29
C ARG A 43 14.08 -11.73 -3.94
N ALA A 44 14.99 -12.69 -4.09
CA ALA A 44 16.40 -12.50 -3.75
C ALA A 44 17.05 -11.41 -4.63
N LEU A 45 16.64 -11.27 -5.89
CA LEU A 45 17.10 -10.20 -6.78
C LEU A 45 16.60 -8.83 -6.27
N PHE A 46 15.34 -8.72 -5.86
CA PHE A 46 14.78 -7.49 -5.31
C PHE A 46 15.46 -7.09 -3.99
N GLU A 47 15.68 -8.05 -3.10
CA GLU A 47 16.39 -7.84 -1.83
C GLU A 47 17.85 -7.46 -2.04
N SER A 48 18.51 -7.95 -3.10
CA SER A 48 19.93 -7.67 -3.40
C SER A 48 20.21 -6.17 -3.62
N VAL A 49 19.21 -5.41 -4.05
CA VAL A 49 19.32 -3.95 -4.20
C VAL A 49 18.79 -3.20 -2.99
N GLY A 50 18.44 -3.89 -1.90
CA GLY A 50 17.87 -3.28 -0.69
C GLY A 50 16.47 -2.70 -0.89
N ALA A 51 15.65 -3.33 -1.74
CA ALA A 51 14.25 -2.98 -1.88
C ALA A 51 13.38 -3.78 -0.90
N ASP A 52 12.29 -3.16 -0.46
CA ASP A 52 11.20 -3.84 0.25
C ASP A 52 10.45 -4.73 -0.75
N VAL A 53 10.34 -6.03 -0.45
CA VAL A 53 9.59 -6.97 -1.30
C VAL A 53 8.18 -7.14 -0.78
N VAL A 54 7.19 -6.75 -1.59
CA VAL A 54 5.79 -6.61 -1.18
C VAL A 54 4.89 -7.46 -2.06
N ASP A 55 3.87 -8.07 -1.44
CA ASP A 55 2.72 -8.64 -2.15
C ASP A 55 1.76 -7.51 -2.56
N ASP A 56 1.60 -7.30 -3.86
CA ASP A 56 0.64 -6.38 -4.45
C ASP A 56 -0.54 -7.16 -5.05
N PHE A 57 -1.30 -7.81 -4.19
CA PHE A 57 -2.48 -8.60 -4.54
C PHE A 57 -2.16 -9.75 -5.49
N GLY A 58 -1.22 -10.60 -5.08
CA GLY A 58 -0.71 -11.75 -5.83
C GLY A 58 0.45 -11.43 -6.78
N ARG A 59 0.88 -10.16 -6.87
CA ARG A 59 2.05 -9.73 -7.65
C ARG A 59 3.22 -9.44 -6.74
N LEU A 60 4.40 -9.96 -7.08
CA LEU A 60 5.62 -9.63 -6.33
C LEU A 60 6.17 -8.29 -6.81
N VAL A 61 6.30 -7.33 -5.90
CA VAL A 61 6.74 -5.96 -6.21
C VAL A 61 7.97 -5.59 -5.38
N ALA A 62 8.91 -4.87 -6.00
CA ALA A 62 10.04 -4.24 -5.32
C ALA A 62 9.75 -2.75 -5.09
N GLU A 63 9.78 -2.31 -3.83
CA GLU A 63 9.59 -0.92 -3.44
C GLU A 63 10.86 -0.34 -2.81
N VAL A 64 11.19 0.90 -3.15
CA VAL A 64 12.21 1.68 -2.44
C VAL A 64 11.54 2.91 -1.86
N ARG A 65 11.49 3.00 -0.52
CA ARG A 65 10.77 4.07 0.20
C ARG A 65 9.30 4.19 -0.28
N GLY A 66 8.66 3.04 -0.49
CA GLY A 66 7.28 2.91 -0.97
C GLY A 66 7.04 3.23 -2.46
N LEU A 67 8.10 3.55 -3.21
CA LEU A 67 8.02 3.73 -4.66
C LEU A 67 8.40 2.44 -5.36
N GLU A 68 7.47 1.91 -6.14
CA GLU A 68 7.70 0.70 -6.90
C GLU A 68 8.72 0.93 -8.03
N ILE A 69 9.76 0.08 -8.04
CA ILE A 69 10.83 0.09 -9.03
C ILE A 69 10.86 -1.16 -9.91
N ALA A 70 10.20 -2.24 -9.51
CA ALA A 70 10.07 -3.44 -10.32
C ALA A 70 8.85 -4.27 -9.88
N ARG A 71 8.35 -5.10 -10.79
CA ARG A 71 7.32 -6.10 -10.50
C ARG A 71 7.58 -7.38 -11.30
N SER A 72 7.17 -8.50 -10.74
CA SER A 72 7.13 -9.77 -11.44
C SER A 72 5.69 -10.19 -11.64
N ASP A 73 5.34 -10.57 -12.87
CA ASP A 73 4.05 -11.18 -13.17
C ASP A 73 3.89 -12.51 -12.41
N ALA A 74 2.71 -12.74 -11.85
CA ALA A 74 2.44 -13.86 -10.96
C ALA A 74 2.49 -15.23 -11.66
N ILE A 75 2.14 -15.26 -12.96
CA ILE A 75 1.98 -16.51 -13.72
C ILE A 75 3.24 -16.80 -14.52
N THR A 76 3.71 -15.82 -15.29
CA THR A 76 4.81 -15.97 -16.24
C THR A 76 6.18 -15.76 -15.60
N GLY A 77 6.25 -15.06 -14.46
CA GLY A 77 7.50 -14.56 -13.92
C GLY A 77 8.14 -13.48 -14.80
N GLN A 78 7.41 -12.88 -15.74
CA GLN A 78 7.96 -11.79 -16.53
C GLN A 78 8.31 -10.61 -15.61
N LEU A 79 9.59 -10.21 -15.65
CA LEU A 79 10.14 -9.14 -14.84
C LEU A 79 10.04 -7.81 -15.59
N GLU A 80 9.43 -6.82 -14.94
CA GLU A 80 9.39 -5.44 -15.40
C GLU A 80 10.14 -4.55 -14.41
N ILE A 81 11.12 -3.79 -14.89
CA ILE A 81 11.93 -2.86 -14.08
C ILE A 81 11.72 -1.43 -14.60
N GLY A 82 11.51 -0.48 -13.69
CA GLY A 82 11.39 0.94 -13.99
C GLY A 82 10.45 1.65 -13.01
N VAL A 83 10.43 2.98 -13.04
CA VAL A 83 9.66 3.80 -12.10
C VAL A 83 8.47 4.46 -12.83
N GLY A 84 7.26 3.96 -12.59
CA GLY A 84 6.06 4.33 -13.36
C GLY A 84 5.91 3.57 -14.69
N THR A 85 4.78 3.79 -15.37
CA THR A 85 4.43 3.10 -16.62
C THR A 85 5.25 3.58 -17.81
N ALA A 86 5.47 4.90 -17.93
CA ALA A 86 6.17 5.50 -19.06
C ALA A 86 7.67 5.13 -19.13
N ASP A 87 8.33 5.05 -17.97
CA ASP A 87 9.73 4.63 -17.86
C ASP A 87 9.90 3.16 -18.26
N ARG A 88 8.91 2.31 -17.95
CA ARG A 88 8.91 0.87 -18.26
C ARG A 88 8.61 0.54 -19.72
N GLU A 89 7.67 1.22 -20.36
CA GLU A 89 7.33 0.96 -21.78
C GLU A 89 8.50 1.26 -22.71
N LEU A 90 9.35 2.23 -22.36
CA LEU A 90 10.60 2.52 -23.07
C LEU A 90 11.67 1.42 -22.89
N HIS A 91 11.58 0.61 -21.83
CA HIS A 91 12.51 -0.49 -21.55
C HIS A 91 12.03 -1.87 -22.00
N GLY A 92 10.73 -2.05 -22.25
CA GLY A 92 10.16 -3.27 -22.85
C GLY A 92 10.73 -3.63 -24.24
N TYR A 93 11.45 -2.70 -24.87
CA TYR A 93 12.07 -2.86 -26.18
C TYR A 93 13.60 -3.04 -26.18
N VAL A 94 14.29 -2.99 -25.04
CA VAL A 94 15.77 -3.12 -24.99
C VAL A 94 16.19 -4.54 -24.60
N HIS A 95 15.94 -5.48 -25.51
CA HIS A 95 16.75 -6.70 -25.60
C HIS A 95 18.10 -6.36 -26.24
N SER A 96 19.10 -6.00 -25.43
CA SER A 96 20.50 -5.97 -25.90
C SER A 96 21.54 -6.01 -24.77
N GLY A 97 21.47 -7.04 -23.92
CA GLY A 97 22.68 -7.60 -23.26
C GLY A 97 23.11 -7.05 -21.90
N THR A 98 22.34 -6.18 -21.24
CA THR A 98 22.64 -5.71 -19.88
C THR A 98 21.95 -6.59 -18.83
N ASP A 99 22.67 -6.89 -17.74
CA ASP A 99 22.19 -7.72 -16.61
C ASP A 99 21.00 -7.04 -15.90
N PRO A 100 19.84 -7.72 -15.71
CA PRO A 100 18.70 -7.19 -14.96
C PRO A 100 19.03 -6.61 -13.58
N SER A 101 20.05 -7.17 -12.91
CA SER A 101 20.51 -6.66 -11.61
C SER A 101 21.09 -5.24 -11.70
N GLU A 102 21.78 -4.90 -12.79
CA GLU A 102 22.36 -3.57 -12.99
C GLU A 102 21.26 -2.51 -13.21
N PHE A 103 20.22 -2.85 -13.99
CA PHE A 103 19.08 -1.96 -14.19
C PHE A 103 18.29 -1.76 -12.91
N LEU A 104 18.06 -2.84 -12.16
CA LEU A 104 17.36 -2.76 -10.89
C LEU A 104 18.12 -1.90 -9.88
N ALA A 105 19.45 -2.03 -9.81
CA ALA A 105 20.29 -1.18 -8.96
C ALA A 105 20.18 0.30 -9.35
N LYS A 106 20.23 0.63 -10.65
CA LYS A 106 20.04 2.00 -11.14
C LYS A 106 18.67 2.57 -10.78
N ALA A 107 17.61 1.77 -10.92
CA ALA A 107 16.25 2.17 -10.54
C ALA A 107 16.13 2.42 -9.02
N ALA A 108 16.75 1.56 -8.21
CA ALA A 108 16.79 1.72 -6.75
C ALA A 108 17.54 2.99 -6.34
N ASP A 109 18.71 3.25 -6.92
CA ASP A 109 19.50 4.45 -6.63
C ASP A 109 18.80 5.73 -7.07
N PHE A 110 18.16 5.70 -8.23
CA PHE A 110 17.32 6.81 -8.68
C PHE A 110 16.19 7.09 -7.69
N ALA A 111 15.44 6.06 -7.27
CA ALA A 111 14.36 6.22 -6.29
C ALA A 111 14.86 6.79 -4.96
N ARG A 112 16.00 6.33 -4.45
CA ARG A 112 16.64 6.89 -3.24
C ARG A 112 17.02 8.36 -3.40
N SER A 113 17.54 8.73 -4.57
CA SER A 113 18.01 10.09 -4.84
C SER A 113 16.86 11.10 -4.81
N ILE A 114 15.70 10.73 -5.37
CA ILE A 114 14.54 11.64 -5.44
C ILE A 114 13.65 11.58 -4.19
N ARG A 115 13.67 10.47 -3.43
CA ARG A 115 12.86 10.28 -2.20
C ARG A 115 13.69 10.50 -0.96
N SER A 116 14.30 11.67 -0.81
CA SER A 116 15.01 12.07 0.40
C SER A 116 14.51 13.44 0.86
N SER A 117 14.57 13.69 2.16
CA SER A 117 14.19 14.99 2.71
C SER A 117 15.10 16.08 2.11
N GLY A 118 14.49 17.13 1.57
CA GLY A 118 15.20 18.22 0.88
C GLY A 118 15.64 17.91 -0.56
N ALA A 119 15.26 16.76 -1.14
CA ALA A 119 15.52 16.48 -2.55
C ALA A 119 14.87 17.53 -3.47
N PRO A 120 15.50 17.86 -4.62
CA PRO A 120 14.87 18.68 -5.64
C PRO A 120 13.50 18.13 -6.04
N GLY A 121 12.57 19.02 -6.38
CA GLY A 121 11.22 18.63 -6.81
C GLY A 121 11.26 17.70 -8.02
N HIS A 122 10.71 16.50 -7.87
CA HIS A 122 10.61 15.50 -8.93
C HIS A 122 9.17 14.95 -8.99
N PRO A 123 8.55 14.74 -10.16
CA PRO A 123 7.17 14.27 -10.26
C PRO A 123 6.84 13.00 -9.44
N LEU A 124 7.85 12.12 -9.28
CA LEU A 124 7.73 10.84 -8.58
C LEU A 124 8.01 10.91 -7.07
N ASN A 125 8.58 12.00 -6.55
CA ASN A 125 8.96 12.06 -5.13
C ASN A 125 7.75 12.23 -4.18
N ARG A 126 6.58 12.63 -4.70
CA ARG A 126 5.32 12.73 -3.94
C ARG A 126 4.32 11.60 -4.23
N GLN A 127 4.69 10.62 -5.06
CA GLN A 127 3.81 9.49 -5.41
C GLN A 127 3.89 8.40 -4.34
N GLY A 128 2.79 7.69 -4.08
CA GLY A 128 2.74 6.59 -3.12
C GLY A 128 3.22 6.96 -1.71
N ARG A 129 2.89 8.16 -1.21
CA ARG A 129 3.36 8.66 0.11
C ARG A 129 2.94 7.78 1.28
N GLN A 130 1.76 7.19 1.21
CA GLN A 130 1.24 6.24 2.19
C GLN A 130 2.11 4.97 2.26
N ARG A 131 2.63 4.49 1.12
CA ARG A 131 3.60 3.39 1.08
C ARG A 131 4.97 3.82 1.60
N TRP A 132 5.37 5.08 1.40
CA TRP A 132 6.58 5.61 2.03
C TRP A 132 6.44 5.60 3.55
N LEU A 133 5.30 6.06 4.07
CA LEU A 133 5.04 6.06 5.51
C LEU A 133 5.08 4.63 6.08
N ARG A 134 4.49 3.66 5.36
CA ARG A 134 4.60 2.23 5.69
C ARG A 134 6.05 1.75 5.69
N SER A 135 6.83 2.05 4.64
CA SER A 135 8.24 1.65 4.51
C SER A 135 9.11 2.26 5.64
N ALA A 136 8.86 3.52 6.01
CA ALA A 136 9.53 4.16 7.15
C ALA A 136 9.24 3.42 8.46
N ALA A 137 7.97 3.09 8.74
CA ALA A 137 7.59 2.33 9.93
C ALA A 137 8.05 0.86 9.88
N PHE A 138 8.15 0.26 8.71
CA PHE A 138 8.68 -1.10 8.52
C PHE A 138 10.16 -1.18 8.90
N HIS A 139 10.96 -0.19 8.49
CA HIS A 139 12.37 -0.11 8.85
C HIS A 139 12.63 0.42 10.26
N ASP A 140 11.73 1.25 10.80
CA ASP A 140 11.78 1.70 12.20
C ASP A 140 10.41 1.52 12.89
N PRO A 141 10.09 0.29 13.37
CA PRO A 141 8.83 0.02 14.05
C PRO A 141 8.65 0.78 15.37
N SER A 142 9.72 1.33 15.94
CA SER A 142 9.65 2.13 17.16
C SER A 142 8.83 3.41 16.96
N LEU A 143 8.73 3.90 15.72
CA LEU A 143 7.83 5.00 15.33
C LEU A 143 6.37 4.72 15.69
N LEU A 144 5.97 3.45 15.76
CA LEU A 144 4.63 2.98 16.09
C LEU A 144 4.52 2.35 17.50
N ASN A 145 5.63 2.28 18.24
CA ASN A 145 5.79 1.41 19.41
C ASN A 145 5.46 -0.07 19.08
N ALA A 146 5.82 -0.53 17.88
CA ALA A 146 5.57 -1.88 17.39
C ALA A 146 6.83 -2.76 17.47
N GLY A 147 6.65 -4.08 17.37
CA GLY A 147 7.73 -5.06 17.25
C GLY A 147 8.21 -5.19 15.80
N ILE A 148 7.97 -6.35 15.19
CA ILE A 148 8.27 -6.60 13.77
C ILE A 148 6.98 -6.41 12.98
N LEU A 149 7.04 -5.63 11.91
CA LEU A 149 5.90 -5.41 11.02
C LEU A 149 5.96 -6.38 9.82
N GLU A 150 4.83 -6.96 9.50
CA GLU A 150 4.57 -7.64 8.24
C GLU A 150 3.78 -6.70 7.34
N MET A 151 4.29 -6.40 6.14
CA MET A 151 3.55 -5.62 5.16
C MET A 151 2.41 -6.46 4.57
N LEU A 152 1.21 -5.88 4.54
CA LEU A 152 0.02 -6.54 4.03
C LEU A 152 -0.25 -6.14 2.57
N PRO A 153 -0.81 -7.06 1.77
CA PRO A 153 -1.26 -6.74 0.42
C PRO A 153 -2.44 -5.76 0.45
N PRO A 154 -2.65 -4.98 -0.62
CA PRO A 154 -3.87 -4.19 -0.75
C PRO A 154 -5.12 -5.08 -0.74
N LEU A 155 -6.28 -4.47 -0.52
CA LEU A 155 -7.55 -5.20 -0.43
C LEU A 155 -8.05 -5.70 -1.79
N ASP A 156 -7.58 -5.09 -2.87
CA ASP A 156 -7.86 -5.45 -4.27
C ASP A 156 -6.65 -5.08 -5.14
N SER A 157 -6.64 -5.54 -6.39
CA SER A 157 -5.66 -5.18 -7.40
C SER A 157 -5.64 -3.67 -7.66
N ARG A 158 -4.45 -3.07 -7.64
CA ARG A 158 -4.29 -1.64 -7.94
C ARG A 158 -4.57 -1.36 -9.41
N VAL A 159 -5.40 -0.35 -9.67
CA VAL A 159 -5.62 0.19 -11.01
C VAL A 159 -4.42 1.03 -11.44
N LEU A 160 -3.93 1.88 -10.55
CA LEU A 160 -2.78 2.75 -10.79
C LEU A 160 -1.60 2.30 -9.95
N GLN A 161 -0.47 2.05 -10.61
CA GLN A 161 0.79 1.70 -9.93
C GLN A 161 1.20 2.74 -8.86
N LEU A 162 1.03 4.01 -9.17
CA LEU A 162 1.38 5.13 -8.31
C LEU A 162 0.16 5.68 -7.56
N GLY A 163 -0.91 4.89 -7.46
CA GLY A 163 -2.17 5.31 -6.85
C GLY A 163 -2.05 5.68 -5.36
N PRO A 164 -3.02 6.45 -4.86
CA PRO A 164 -3.05 6.95 -3.49
C PRO A 164 -3.61 5.94 -2.48
N GLU A 165 -3.86 4.69 -2.89
CA GLU A 165 -4.57 3.71 -2.06
C GLU A 165 -3.83 3.47 -0.72
N PRO A 166 -4.55 3.44 0.42
CA PRO A 166 -3.94 3.18 1.72
C PRO A 166 -3.14 1.88 1.74
N ALA A 167 -1.97 1.93 2.39
CA ALA A 167 -1.11 0.77 2.55
C ALA A 167 -1.28 0.21 3.96
N ALA A 168 -1.07 -1.10 4.18
CA ALA A 168 -1.22 -1.69 5.50
C ALA A 168 0.01 -2.52 5.93
N ALA A 169 0.17 -2.63 7.24
CA ALA A 169 1.09 -3.57 7.88
C ALA A 169 0.50 -4.06 9.20
N ILE A 170 0.96 -5.20 9.71
CA ILE A 170 0.50 -5.77 10.97
C ILE A 170 1.69 -6.17 11.85
N ASP A 171 1.61 -5.83 13.13
CA ASP A 171 2.45 -6.44 14.16
C ASP A 171 1.75 -7.70 14.64
N ARG A 172 2.27 -8.88 14.24
CA ARG A 172 1.68 -10.18 14.61
C ARG A 172 1.81 -10.49 16.09
N SER A 173 2.78 -9.90 16.80
CA SER A 173 3.00 -10.17 18.22
C SER A 173 1.92 -9.55 19.11
N THR A 174 1.46 -8.35 18.74
CA THR A 174 0.38 -7.62 19.42
C THR A 174 -0.96 -7.75 18.69
N ASN A 175 -0.96 -8.36 17.51
CA ASN A 175 -2.08 -8.40 16.57
C ASN A 175 -2.65 -6.99 16.29
N THR A 176 -1.76 -6.01 16.13
CA THR A 176 -2.13 -4.62 15.83
C THR A 176 -1.99 -4.32 14.35
N LEU A 177 -3.09 -3.93 13.71
CA LEU A 177 -3.14 -3.50 12.32
C LEU A 177 -2.85 -2.00 12.21
N TYR A 178 -1.97 -1.64 11.27
CA TYR A 178 -1.64 -0.26 10.93
C TYR A 178 -2.02 0.00 9.48
N VAL A 179 -2.81 1.06 9.24
CA VAL A 179 -3.28 1.48 7.91
C VAL A 179 -2.73 2.87 7.64
N PHE A 180 -1.80 2.97 6.71
CA PHE A 180 -1.06 4.17 6.37
C PHE A 180 -1.79 4.97 5.31
N VAL A 181 -1.95 6.26 5.58
CA VAL A 181 -2.66 7.23 4.72
C VAL A 181 -1.81 8.49 4.60
N ALA A 182 -1.89 9.17 3.46
CA ALA A 182 -1.19 10.43 3.23
C ALA A 182 -2.12 11.46 2.55
N GLY A 183 -2.14 12.68 3.07
CA GLY A 183 -3.12 13.70 2.68
C GLY A 183 -4.52 13.47 3.25
N VAL A 184 -5.48 14.23 2.71
CA VAL A 184 -6.91 14.02 3.00
C VAL A 184 -7.41 12.86 2.13
N ASP A 185 -7.81 11.77 2.77
CA ASP A 185 -8.37 10.60 2.09
C ASP A 185 -9.72 10.21 2.74
N PRO A 186 -10.86 10.38 2.05
CA PRO A 186 -12.17 9.98 2.56
C PRO A 186 -12.31 8.46 2.71
N GLU A 187 -11.49 7.66 2.01
CA GLU A 187 -11.51 6.20 2.06
C GLU A 187 -10.69 5.63 3.24
N ALA A 188 -10.00 6.47 4.01
CA ALA A 188 -9.13 6.03 5.11
C ALA A 188 -9.84 5.11 6.12
N VAL A 189 -11.03 5.51 6.60
CA VAL A 189 -11.80 4.72 7.58
C VAL A 189 -12.44 3.50 6.92
N PRO A 190 -13.18 3.61 5.80
CA PRO A 190 -13.74 2.45 5.10
C PRO A 190 -12.70 1.37 4.75
N VAL A 191 -11.53 1.77 4.25
CA VAL A 191 -10.43 0.84 3.93
C VAL A 191 -9.86 0.19 5.19
N ALA A 192 -9.67 0.96 6.27
CA ALA A 192 -9.20 0.39 7.53
C ALA A 192 -10.19 -0.60 8.15
N SER A 193 -11.49 -0.35 8.03
CA SER A 193 -12.56 -1.30 8.40
C SER A 193 -12.53 -2.58 7.56
N ASP A 194 -12.27 -2.47 6.25
CA ASP A 194 -12.13 -3.65 5.39
C ASP A 194 -10.89 -4.48 5.78
N TYR A 195 -9.77 -3.85 6.12
CA TYR A 195 -8.62 -4.58 6.68
C TYR A 195 -8.94 -5.21 8.05
N GLN A 196 -9.74 -4.57 8.89
CA GLN A 196 -10.24 -5.17 10.15
C GLN A 196 -11.04 -6.45 9.86
N LEU A 197 -11.95 -6.39 8.90
CA LEU A 197 -12.75 -7.55 8.50
C LEU A 197 -11.86 -8.70 7.99
N ARG A 198 -10.82 -8.39 7.20
CA ARG A 198 -9.90 -9.39 6.65
C ARG A 198 -8.99 -10.03 7.69
N HIS A 199 -8.45 -9.25 8.61
CA HIS A 199 -7.37 -9.69 9.50
C HIS A 199 -7.80 -9.92 10.95
N THR A 200 -9.01 -9.49 11.33
CA THR A 200 -9.54 -9.60 12.70
C THR A 200 -8.52 -9.18 13.77
N PRO A 201 -7.92 -7.98 13.67
CA PRO A 201 -6.86 -7.56 14.58
C PRO A 201 -7.40 -7.29 15.99
N ALA A 202 -6.53 -7.35 16.99
CA ALA A 202 -6.87 -6.94 18.36
C ALA A 202 -7.05 -5.42 18.48
N ALA A 203 -6.35 -4.65 17.62
CA ALA A 203 -6.52 -3.21 17.51
C ALA A 203 -6.15 -2.72 16.11
N THR A 204 -6.76 -1.61 15.68
CA THR A 204 -6.45 -0.95 14.42
C THR A 204 -6.04 0.50 14.65
N VAL A 205 -5.04 0.95 13.90
CA VAL A 205 -4.52 2.30 13.94
C VAL A 205 -4.40 2.84 12.52
N ILE A 206 -5.09 3.93 12.22
CA ILE A 206 -4.81 4.73 11.02
C ILE A 206 -3.57 5.59 11.31
N VAL A 207 -2.57 5.46 10.46
CA VAL A 207 -1.28 6.15 10.57
C VAL A 207 -1.21 7.23 9.50
N THR A 208 -1.03 8.48 9.93
CA THR A 208 -0.88 9.64 9.03
C THR A 208 0.43 10.37 9.31
N THR A 209 0.72 11.43 8.58
CA THR A 209 1.72 12.42 9.01
C THR A 209 1.10 13.47 9.93
N GLU A 210 1.93 14.18 10.69
CA GLU A 210 1.48 15.33 11.51
C GLU A 210 0.77 16.40 10.68
N LEU A 211 1.18 16.60 9.42
CA LEU A 211 0.56 17.55 8.49
C LEU A 211 -0.77 17.07 7.93
N ASP A 212 -1.04 15.76 8.02
CA ASP A 212 -2.23 15.11 7.47
C ASP A 212 -3.21 14.70 8.58
N ARG A 213 -3.15 15.31 9.78
CA ARG A 213 -4.15 15.12 10.84
C ARG A 213 -5.38 15.98 10.57
N PHE A 214 -6.54 15.33 10.48
CA PHE A 214 -7.82 15.98 10.31
C PHE A 214 -8.80 15.52 11.40
N PRO A 215 -9.34 16.42 12.24
CA PRO A 215 -10.24 16.05 13.33
C PRO A 215 -11.44 15.20 12.89
N ALA A 216 -12.03 15.52 11.73
CA ALA A 216 -13.15 14.75 11.18
C ALA A 216 -12.78 13.27 10.93
N THR A 217 -11.57 13.00 10.41
CA THR A 217 -11.09 11.62 10.21
C THR A 217 -10.88 10.91 11.55
N GLU A 218 -10.38 11.61 12.58
CA GLU A 218 -10.19 11.04 13.92
C GLU A 218 -11.53 10.71 14.60
N GLU A 219 -12.53 11.59 14.47
CA GLU A 219 -13.88 11.37 14.99
C GLU A 219 -14.59 10.20 14.31
N ILE A 220 -14.49 10.10 12.99
CA ILE A 220 -15.08 8.99 12.21
C ILE A 220 -14.34 7.68 12.51
N ALA A 221 -13.01 7.71 12.64
CA ALA A 221 -12.24 6.51 13.02
C ALA A 221 -12.65 6.02 14.42
N ALA A 222 -12.78 6.94 15.38
CA ALA A 222 -13.18 6.62 16.75
C ALA A 222 -14.59 6.01 16.82
N SER A 223 -15.53 6.46 15.99
CA SER A 223 -16.91 5.93 15.97
C SER A 223 -16.99 4.46 15.54
N VAL A 224 -15.96 3.96 14.84
CA VAL A 224 -15.84 2.54 14.43
C VAL A 224 -14.72 1.80 15.20
N GLY A 225 -14.26 2.34 16.32
CA GLY A 225 -13.26 1.70 17.19
C GLY A 225 -11.83 1.70 16.64
N ILE A 226 -11.52 2.57 15.67
CA ILE A 226 -10.19 2.72 15.08
C ILE A 226 -9.47 3.91 15.74
N ARG A 227 -8.21 3.69 16.15
CA ARG A 227 -7.35 4.75 16.69
C ARG A 227 -6.61 5.47 15.57
N THR A 228 -6.14 6.68 15.82
CA THR A 228 -5.24 7.40 14.90
C THR A 228 -3.88 7.66 15.54
N ARG A 229 -2.83 7.70 14.71
CA ARG A 229 -1.47 8.08 15.12
C ARG A 229 -0.80 8.88 14.00
N ALA A 230 -0.24 10.03 14.34
CA ALA A 230 0.58 10.79 13.41
C ALA A 230 2.06 10.47 13.62
N LEU A 231 2.81 10.43 12.53
CA LEU A 231 4.26 10.33 12.50
C LEU A 231 4.88 11.58 11.87
N PRO A 232 6.17 11.86 12.12
CA PRO A 232 6.93 12.82 11.34
C PRO A 232 6.89 12.46 9.85
N SER A 233 6.88 13.47 8.98
CA SER A 233 6.98 13.27 7.54
C SER A 233 8.34 12.65 7.17
N PRO A 234 8.39 11.53 6.42
CA PRO A 234 9.64 11.00 5.91
C PRO A 234 10.14 11.73 4.65
N TRP A 235 9.34 12.65 4.09
CA TRP A 235 9.68 13.53 2.97
C TRP A 235 9.91 14.98 3.40
#